data_AF-A0A3A5QSW6-F1
#
_entry.id   AF-A0A3A5QSW6-F1
#
_cell.length_a   1.000
_cell.length_b   1.000
_cell.length_c   1.000
_cell.angle_alpha   90.00
_cell.angle_beta   90.00
_cell.angle_gamma   90.00
#
_symmetry.space_group_name_H-M   'P 1'
#
loop_
_entity.id
_entity.type
_entity.pdbx_description
1 polymer ?
#
loop_
_entity_poly.entity_id
_entity_poly.type
_entity_poly.pdbx_seq_one_letter_code
_entity_poly.pdbx_strand_id
1 'polypeptide(L)'
;MENKRKEEAGQGVTMQKEDFAALWKTIHLKVTDTYEVPPEILWVNGSTIGTLGNFSASTGKAKSKKTFNISAIVAAALKNDEVLKYSAYLPPNKRKILYVDTEQSKYHCHKVMERILRLAGLPTDKDRDDFVFIVLREQTPDKRKQIIG
;
A
#
# COMPACT_ATOMS: atom_id res chain seq x y z
N MET A 1 -33.26 -36.80 -22.53
CA MET A 1 -31.97 -36.12 -22.81
C MET A 1 -32.06 -34.72 -22.21
N GLU A 2 -32.22 -34.52 -20.91
CA GLU A 2 -31.29 -34.81 -19.82
C GLU A 2 -29.82 -34.63 -20.21
N ASN A 3 -29.27 -33.46 -19.88
CA ASN A 3 -27.87 -33.34 -19.47
C ASN A 3 -27.64 -32.04 -18.67
N LYS A 4 -27.64 -32.23 -17.34
CA LYS A 4 -26.63 -31.76 -16.38
C LYS A 4 -26.08 -30.33 -16.55
N ARG A 5 -26.70 -29.38 -15.83
CA ARG A 5 -25.98 -28.31 -15.12
C ARG A 5 -26.59 -28.15 -13.72
N LYS A 6 -26.25 -29.08 -12.83
CA LYS A 6 -26.41 -28.92 -11.38
C LYS A 6 -25.03 -29.08 -10.76
N GLU A 7 -24.75 -28.17 -9.82
CA GLU A 7 -23.81 -28.33 -8.70
C GLU A 7 -22.31 -28.10 -8.96
N GLU A 8 -22.00 -26.92 -9.52
CA GLU A 8 -20.83 -26.06 -9.25
C GLU A 8 -20.94 -25.18 -7.99
N ALA A 9 -21.74 -25.54 -6.98
CA ALA A 9 -21.80 -24.77 -5.73
C ALA A 9 -20.78 -25.40 -4.78
N GLY A 10 -19.65 -24.70 -4.57
CA GLY A 10 -18.54 -25.16 -3.73
C GLY A 10 -19.04 -25.77 -2.43
N GLN A 11 -18.52 -26.96 -2.11
CA GLN A 11 -18.75 -27.66 -0.85
C GLN A 11 -18.51 -26.67 0.30
N GLY A 12 -19.59 -26.15 0.88
CA GLY A 12 -19.52 -25.37 2.11
C GLY A 12 -19.01 -26.30 3.20
N VAL A 13 -17.78 -26.07 3.65
CA VAL A 13 -17.24 -26.76 4.82
C VAL A 13 -18.12 -26.39 5.99
N THR A 14 -18.95 -27.33 6.46
CA THR A 14 -19.78 -27.14 7.65
C THR A 14 -18.87 -27.08 8.87
N MET A 15 -18.69 -25.89 9.44
CA MET A 15 -17.83 -25.68 10.61
C MET A 15 -18.39 -26.43 11.83
N GLN A 16 -17.53 -27.16 12.54
CA GLN A 16 -17.93 -27.91 13.74
C GLN A 16 -18.30 -26.95 14.88
N LYS A 17 -19.09 -27.43 15.84
CA LYS A 17 -19.63 -26.60 16.92
C LYS A 17 -18.53 -26.07 17.84
N GLU A 18 -17.50 -26.87 18.07
CA GLU A 18 -16.31 -26.52 18.85
C GLU A 18 -15.49 -25.44 18.14
N ASP A 19 -15.30 -25.56 16.83
CA ASP A 19 -14.61 -24.57 16.00
C ASP A 19 -15.39 -23.25 15.97
N PHE A 20 -16.73 -23.31 15.88
CA PHE A 20 -17.59 -22.13 16.00
C PHE A 20 -17.41 -21.45 17.36
N ALA A 21 -17.43 -22.21 18.46
CA ALA A 21 -17.30 -21.65 19.80
C ALA A 21 -15.91 -21.02 20.04
N ALA A 22 -14.85 -21.62 19.49
CA ALA A 22 -13.51 -21.06 19.53
C ALA A 22 -13.41 -19.76 18.72
N LEU A 23 -13.88 -19.77 17.46
CA LEU A 23 -13.90 -18.59 16.60
C LEU A 23 -14.75 -17.47 17.20
N TRP A 24 -15.93 -17.81 17.74
CA TRP A 24 -16.84 -16.85 18.37
C TRP A 24 -16.15 -16.09 19.50
N LYS A 25 -15.34 -16.77 20.32
CA LYS A 25 -14.56 -16.10 21.38
C LYS A 25 -13.48 -15.18 20.84
N THR A 26 -12.85 -15.49 19.70
CA THR A 26 -11.76 -14.68 19.14
C THR A 26 -12.25 -13.48 18.34
N ILE A 27 -13.45 -13.55 17.74
CA ILE A 27 -14.01 -12.43 16.96
C ILE A 27 -14.79 -11.43 17.82
N HIS A 28 -15.19 -11.82 19.02
CA HIS A 28 -16.01 -10.99 19.89
C HIS A 28 -15.14 -9.99 20.66
N LEU A 29 -15.12 -8.76 20.19
CA LEU A 29 -14.47 -7.64 20.85
C LEU A 29 -15.18 -7.33 22.19
N LYS A 30 -14.42 -7.15 23.26
CA LYS A 30 -14.95 -6.63 24.53
C LYS A 30 -14.41 -5.24 24.80
N VAL A 31 -15.23 -4.42 25.43
CA VAL A 31 -14.84 -3.06 25.86
C VAL A 31 -13.65 -3.08 26.84
N THR A 32 -13.45 -4.19 27.55
CA THR A 32 -12.34 -4.40 28.49
C THR A 32 -11.06 -4.90 27.85
N ASP A 33 -11.07 -5.23 26.56
CA ASP A 33 -9.89 -5.75 25.89
C ASP A 33 -8.86 -4.62 25.69
N THR A 34 -7.58 -4.98 25.76
CA THR A 34 -6.46 -4.07 25.48
C THR A 34 -5.70 -4.57 24.27
N TYR A 35 -5.23 -3.64 23.44
CA TYR A 35 -4.55 -3.93 22.20
C TYR A 35 -3.28 -3.10 22.09
N GLU A 36 -2.25 -3.69 21.49
CA GLU A 36 -1.07 -2.91 21.11
C GLU A 36 -1.46 -1.97 19.97
N VAL A 37 -1.17 -0.68 20.16
CA VAL A 37 -1.38 0.32 19.11
C VAL A 37 -0.31 0.10 18.05
N PRO A 38 -0.70 -0.10 16.76
CA PRO A 38 0.27 -0.28 15.70
C PRO A 38 1.22 0.92 15.62
N PRO A 39 2.54 0.71 15.42
CA PRO A 39 3.50 1.80 15.33
C PRO A 39 3.11 2.79 14.23
N GLU A 40 2.94 4.06 14.60
CA GLU A 40 2.72 5.14 13.65
C GLU A 40 4.00 5.40 12.85
N ILE A 41 3.89 5.57 11.53
CA ILE A 41 5.05 5.74 10.64
C ILE A 41 4.90 6.88 9.64
N LEU A 42 3.70 7.44 9.47
CA LEU A 42 3.40 8.48 8.50
C LEU A 42 2.39 9.48 9.07
N TRP A 43 2.74 10.76 9.00
CA TRP A 43 1.93 11.87 9.48
C TRP A 43 1.81 12.97 8.43
N VAL A 44 0.75 13.76 8.54
CA VAL A 44 0.60 15.04 7.85
C VAL A 44 0.16 16.11 8.86
N ASN A 45 0.92 17.20 8.98
CA ASN A 45 0.68 18.24 10.00
C ASN A 45 0.47 17.67 11.42
N GLY A 46 1.24 16.63 11.79
CA GLY A 46 1.12 15.96 13.09
C GLY A 46 -0.06 14.99 13.23
N SER A 47 -0.93 14.87 12.23
CA SER A 47 -2.01 13.88 12.22
C SER A 47 -1.55 12.57 11.57
N THR A 48 -1.76 11.45 12.25
CA THR A 48 -1.41 10.11 11.76
C THR A 48 -2.25 9.72 10.54
N ILE A 49 -1.59 9.29 9.46
CA ILE A 49 -2.24 8.82 8.22
C ILE A 49 -1.75 7.45 7.77
N GLY A 50 -0.77 6.86 8.47
CA GLY A 50 -0.29 5.52 8.21
C GLY A 50 0.41 4.92 9.43
N THR A 51 0.06 3.67 9.72
CA THR A 51 0.69 2.84 10.74
C THR A 51 1.30 1.60 10.09
N LEU A 52 2.29 1.00 10.76
CA LEU A 52 3.00 -0.16 10.24
C LEU A 52 2.07 -1.37 10.15
N GLY A 53 2.05 -2.02 8.98
CA GLY A 53 1.24 -3.22 8.73
C GLY A 53 -0.18 -2.95 8.24
N ASN A 54 -0.58 -1.68 8.08
CA ASN A 54 -1.90 -1.31 7.59
C ASN A 54 -1.86 -0.74 6.16
N PHE A 55 -3.02 -0.76 5.50
CA PHE A 55 -3.22 -0.15 4.20
C PHE A 55 -3.89 1.23 4.35
N SER A 56 -3.40 2.21 3.61
CA SER A 56 -4.01 3.54 3.49
C SER A 56 -4.38 3.82 2.04
N ALA A 57 -5.47 4.56 1.81
CA ALA A 57 -5.93 4.94 0.48
C ALA A 57 -6.07 6.46 0.36
N SER A 58 -5.46 7.04 -0.68
CA SER A 58 -5.60 8.46 -1.04
C SER A 58 -6.51 8.60 -2.26
N THR A 59 -7.74 9.07 -2.05
CA THR A 59 -8.72 9.25 -3.14
C THR A 59 -8.84 10.70 -3.58
N GLY A 60 -9.51 10.95 -4.71
CA GLY A 60 -9.74 12.30 -5.21
C GLY A 60 -10.11 12.32 -6.69
N LYS A 61 -10.74 13.42 -7.13
CA LYS A 61 -11.17 13.61 -8.53
C LYS A 61 -9.99 13.53 -9.51
N ALA A 62 -10.30 13.39 -10.80
CA ALA A 62 -9.28 13.53 -11.84
C ALA A 62 -8.57 14.90 -11.70
N LYS A 63 -7.26 14.94 -11.96
CA LYS A 63 -6.42 16.15 -11.85
C LYS A 63 -6.33 16.77 -10.44
N SER A 64 -6.80 16.10 -9.39
CA SER A 64 -6.71 16.57 -7.98
C SER A 64 -5.32 16.41 -7.34
N LYS A 65 -4.25 16.36 -8.15
CA LYS A 65 -2.85 16.25 -7.68
C LYS A 65 -2.51 15.00 -6.84
N LYS A 66 -3.25 13.88 -6.99
CA LYS A 66 -2.97 12.61 -6.29
C LYS A 66 -1.51 12.13 -6.45
N THR A 67 -0.99 12.15 -7.67
CA THR A 67 0.41 11.76 -7.94
C THR A 67 1.41 12.64 -7.19
N PHE A 68 1.15 13.95 -7.11
CA PHE A 68 1.99 14.86 -6.33
C PHE A 68 1.90 14.57 -4.83
N ASN A 69 0.69 14.26 -4.33
CA ASN A 69 0.46 13.85 -2.95
C ASN A 69 1.30 12.61 -2.57
N ILE A 70 1.20 11.54 -3.36
CA ILE A 70 2.00 10.33 -3.16
C ILE A 70 3.49 10.61 -3.32
N SER A 71 3.89 11.49 -4.26
CA SER A 71 5.31 11.86 -4.42
C SER A 71 5.89 12.47 -3.14
N ALA A 72 5.14 13.34 -2.46
CA ALA A 72 5.59 13.97 -1.22
C ALA A 72 5.70 12.97 -0.07
N ILE A 73 4.73 12.05 0.06
CA ILE A 73 4.77 10.96 1.05
C ILE A 73 5.98 10.06 0.82
N VAL A 74 6.22 9.64 -0.42
CA VAL A 74 7.35 8.78 -0.77
C VAL A 74 8.67 9.50 -0.53
N ALA A 75 8.77 10.79 -0.87
CA ALA A 75 9.96 11.59 -0.59
C ALA A 75 10.26 11.70 0.91
N ALA A 76 9.24 11.95 1.75
CA ALA A 76 9.38 11.93 3.21
C ALA A 76 9.87 10.57 3.71
N ALA A 77 9.33 9.48 3.17
CA ALA A 77 9.71 8.12 3.53
C ALA A 77 11.15 7.78 3.13
N LEU A 78 11.60 8.18 1.94
CA LEU A 78 12.99 7.99 1.51
C LEU A 78 13.97 8.82 2.34
N LYS A 79 13.60 10.07 2.65
CA LYS A 79 14.40 10.95 3.50
C LYS A 79 14.40 10.48 4.96
N ASN A 80 13.36 9.75 5.37
CA ASN A 80 13.09 9.36 6.75
C ASN A 80 13.03 10.57 7.69
N ASP A 81 12.36 11.62 7.23
CA ASP A 81 12.24 12.93 7.87
C ASP A 81 11.05 13.69 7.23
N GLU A 82 10.82 14.93 7.65
CA GLU A 82 9.82 15.80 7.06
C GLU A 82 10.21 16.26 5.64
N VAL A 83 9.25 16.13 4.72
CA VAL A 83 9.24 16.72 3.38
C VAL A 83 7.91 17.42 3.16
N LEU A 84 7.95 18.72 2.88
CA LEU A 84 6.79 19.60 2.81
C LEU A 84 6.00 19.62 4.14
N LYS A 85 4.93 18.84 4.24
CA LYS A 85 4.08 18.69 5.44
C LYS A 85 3.87 17.23 5.83
N TYR A 86 4.56 16.32 5.13
CA TYR A 86 4.55 14.89 5.40
C TYR A 86 5.80 14.53 6.17
N SER A 87 5.63 13.82 7.26
CA SER A 87 6.73 13.28 8.05
C SER A 87 6.61 11.77 8.03
N ALA A 88 7.70 11.07 7.76
CA ALA A 88 7.70 9.62 7.72
C ALA A 88 8.96 9.07 8.39
N TYR A 89 8.78 8.11 9.29
CA TYR A 89 9.87 7.49 10.05
C TYR A 89 9.72 5.97 9.99
N LEU A 90 10.44 5.36 9.05
CA LEU A 90 10.42 3.92 8.82
C LEU A 90 11.50 3.22 9.65
N PRO A 91 11.19 2.04 10.24
CA PRO A 91 12.18 1.23 10.94
C PRO A 91 13.41 0.98 10.05
N PRO A 92 14.65 0.99 10.60
CA PRO A 92 15.88 0.88 9.80
C PRO A 92 15.92 -0.33 8.85
N ASN A 93 15.32 -1.45 9.24
CA ASN A 93 15.24 -2.69 8.46
C ASN A 93 14.05 -2.76 7.49
N LYS A 94 13.22 -1.71 7.39
CA LYS A 94 12.00 -1.66 6.57
C LYS A 94 11.89 -0.36 5.75
N ARG A 95 13.03 0.13 5.22
CA ARG A 95 13.09 1.41 4.49
C ARG A 95 12.99 1.30 2.97
N LYS A 96 12.96 0.08 2.42
CA LYS A 96 12.84 -0.10 0.96
C LYS A 96 11.43 0.27 0.51
N ILE A 97 11.34 1.14 -0.50
CA ILE A 97 10.09 1.59 -1.08
C ILE A 97 9.89 0.99 -2.46
N LEU A 98 8.71 0.40 -2.66
CA LEU A 98 8.21 -0.03 -3.96
C LEU A 98 7.14 0.95 -4.42
N TYR A 99 7.38 1.63 -5.54
CA TYR A 99 6.40 2.47 -6.22
C TYR A 99 5.93 1.76 -7.49
N VAL A 100 4.62 1.60 -7.65
CA VAL A 100 4.04 0.99 -8.86
C VAL A 100 3.07 1.99 -9.51
N ASP A 101 3.31 2.34 -10.77
CA ASP A 101 2.40 3.16 -11.58
C ASP A 101 1.79 2.30 -12.70
N THR A 102 0.45 2.32 -12.83
CA THR A 102 -0.27 1.50 -13.81
C THR A 102 -1.02 2.35 -14.84
N GLU A 103 -0.87 3.67 -14.80
CA GLU A 103 -1.70 4.64 -15.51
C GLU A 103 -0.88 5.54 -16.44
N GLN A 104 0.35 5.89 -16.05
CA GLN A 104 1.18 6.85 -16.75
C GLN A 104 2.20 6.20 -17.69
N SER A 105 2.62 6.94 -18.72
CA SER A 105 3.69 6.49 -19.61
C SER A 105 5.06 6.58 -18.93
N LYS A 106 6.05 5.82 -19.42
CA LYS A 106 7.41 5.83 -18.88
C LYS A 106 8.01 7.23 -18.75
N TYR A 107 7.79 8.10 -19.74
CA TYR A 107 8.24 9.49 -19.71
C TYR A 107 7.68 10.28 -18.51
N HIS A 108 6.38 10.15 -18.24
CA HIS A 108 5.75 10.82 -17.09
C HIS A 108 6.19 10.21 -15.77
N CYS A 109 6.30 8.88 -15.70
CA CYS A 109 6.83 8.19 -14.52
C CYS A 109 8.26 8.63 -14.20
N HIS A 110 9.13 8.79 -15.20
CA HIS A 110 10.49 9.28 -14.99
C HIS A 110 10.51 10.68 -14.35
N LYS A 111 9.64 11.59 -14.81
CA LYS A 111 9.49 12.92 -14.17
C LYS A 111 8.96 12.85 -12.74
N VAL A 112 8.12 11.87 -12.42
CA VAL A 112 7.63 11.64 -11.05
C VAL A 112 8.77 11.12 -10.18
N MET A 113 9.51 10.12 -10.65
CA MET A 113 10.68 9.56 -9.97
C MET A 113 11.72 10.65 -9.67
N GLU A 114 12.07 11.46 -10.68
CA GLU A 114 13.01 12.56 -10.52
C GLU A 114 12.53 13.59 -9.49
N ARG A 115 11.23 13.92 -9.49
CA ARG A 115 10.63 14.82 -8.49
C ARG A 115 10.73 14.25 -7.08
N ILE A 116 10.42 12.97 -6.90
CA ILE A 116 10.49 12.28 -5.60
C ILE A 116 11.90 12.38 -5.03
N LEU A 117 12.90 12.01 -5.83
CA LEU A 117 14.31 12.06 -5.43
C LEU A 117 14.73 13.50 -5.08
N ARG A 118 14.35 14.48 -5.92
CA ARG A 118 14.68 15.89 -5.69
C ARG A 118 14.02 16.44 -4.41
N LEU A 119 12.77 16.06 -4.12
CA LEU A 119 12.08 16.42 -2.87
C LEU A 119 12.71 15.76 -1.64
N ALA A 120 13.26 14.56 -1.78
CA ALA A 120 13.97 13.85 -0.72
C ALA A 120 15.41 14.36 -0.52
N GLY A 121 15.90 15.29 -1.35
CA GLY A 121 17.29 15.77 -1.33
C GLY A 121 18.29 14.73 -1.84
N LEU A 122 17.84 13.80 -2.70
CA LEU A 122 18.64 12.70 -3.21
C LEU A 122 19.12 12.96 -4.66
N PRO A 123 20.26 12.37 -5.08
CA PRO A 123 20.74 12.46 -6.45
C PRO A 123 19.73 11.88 -7.46
N THR A 124 19.65 12.49 -8.63
CA THR A 124 18.71 12.11 -9.71
C THR A 124 19.40 11.47 -10.92
N ASP A 125 20.71 11.26 -10.83
CA ASP A 125 21.60 10.76 -11.87
C ASP A 125 22.07 9.32 -11.63
N LYS A 126 21.61 8.70 -10.54
CA LYS A 126 21.90 7.30 -10.18
C LYS A 126 20.72 6.64 -9.51
N ASP A 127 20.64 5.33 -9.71
CA ASP A 127 19.67 4.48 -9.04
C ASP A 127 20.03 4.23 -7.57
N ARG A 128 19.06 3.72 -6.82
CA ARG A 128 19.21 3.36 -5.41
C ARG A 128 18.58 2.01 -5.11
N ASP A 129 19.20 1.25 -4.21
CA ASP A 129 18.71 -0.08 -3.83
C ASP A 129 17.44 -0.03 -2.95
N ASP A 130 17.22 1.09 -2.27
CA ASP A 130 16.10 1.34 -1.36
C ASP A 130 14.87 1.96 -2.05
N PHE A 131 14.92 2.23 -3.36
CA PHE A 131 13.80 2.77 -4.12
C PHE A 131 13.62 2.07 -5.46
N VAL A 132 12.53 1.31 -5.59
CA VAL A 132 12.18 0.58 -6.82
C VAL A 132 10.92 1.19 -7.43
N PHE A 133 11.01 1.69 -8.67
CA PHE A 133 9.88 2.25 -9.40
C PHE A 133 9.52 1.35 -10.58
N ILE A 134 8.33 0.75 -10.56
CA ILE A 134 7.83 -0.14 -11.62
C ILE A 134 6.69 0.55 -12.39
N VAL A 135 6.76 0.50 -13.73
CA VAL A 135 5.73 1.04 -14.63
C VAL A 135 5.04 -0.12 -15.34
N LEU A 136 3.72 -0.25 -15.15
CA LEU A 136 2.93 -1.37 -15.64
C LEU A 136 1.75 -0.97 -16.51
N ARG A 137 1.71 0.28 -16.99
CA ARG A 137 0.64 0.78 -17.89
C ARG A 137 0.41 -0.14 -19.09
N GLU A 138 1.49 -0.63 -19.69
CA GLU A 138 1.46 -1.49 -20.88
C GLU A 138 1.00 -2.93 -20.58
N GLN A 139 0.97 -3.34 -19.30
CA GLN A 139 0.58 -4.69 -18.89
C GLN A 139 -0.93 -4.79 -18.68
N THR A 140 -1.51 -5.96 -19.02
CA THR A 140 -2.92 -6.25 -18.75
C THR A 140 -3.18 -6.41 -17.25
N PRO A 141 -4.42 -6.20 -16.76
CA PRO A 141 -4.75 -6.38 -15.34
C PRO A 141 -4.33 -7.73 -14.77
N ASP A 142 -4.51 -8.83 -15.50
CA ASP A 142 -4.10 -10.17 -15.04
C ASP A 142 -2.59 -10.31 -14.99
N LYS A 143 -1.87 -9.72 -15.94
CA LYS A 143 -0.41 -9.72 -15.91
C LYS A 143 0.13 -8.87 -14.75
N ARG A 144 -0.52 -7.75 -14.42
CA ARG A 144 -0.17 -6.93 -13.24
C ARG A 144 -0.30 -7.72 -11.94
N LYS A 145 -1.38 -8.50 -11.78
CA LYS A 145 -1.57 -9.37 -10.61
C LYS A 145 -0.44 -10.40 -10.47
N GLN A 146 -0.01 -11.02 -11.57
CA GLN A 146 1.11 -11.99 -11.57
C GLN A 146 2.48 -11.36 -11.26
N ILE A 147 2.66 -10.07 -11.54
CA ILE A 147 3.93 -9.37 -11.30
C ILE A 147 4.03 -8.90 -9.85
N ILE A 148 2.91 -8.47 -9.24
CA ILE A 148 2.87 -7.83 -7.92
C ILE A 148 2.45 -8.81 -6.81
N GLY A 149 1.58 -9.77 -7.11
CA GLY A 149 1.02 -10.75 -6.16
C GLY A 149 1.82 -12.03 -6.14
#